data_AF-A0A497HQN0-F1
#
_entry.id   AF-A0A497HQN0-F1
#
_cell.length_a   1.000
_cell.length_b   1.000
_cell.length_c   1.000
_cell.angle_alpha   90.00
_cell.angle_beta   90.00
_cell.angle_gamma   90.00
#
_symmetry.space_group_name_H-M   'P 1'
#
loop_
_entity.id
_entity.type
_entity.pdbx_description
1 polymer ?
#
loop_
_entity_poly.entity_id
_entity_poly.type
_entity_poly.pdbx_seq_one_letter_code
_entity_poly.pdbx_strand_id
1 'polypeptide(L)'
;MSRRLLVSVTVGILFGTLLLWVNASTMDASAQSTIVVPRDYPTIQAAIDNATDGDTIRIWDGTYYENIVVNKSVSLIGNSTHGTVIDGSGSGDVVVLAEDGASISGVTIRNSGSGGCGVKVLAGNCSISNCRIVENHYGLALLPTWSSPEVHGEGADYTGMHSSDMDGDGVPEILAGNRSTDRVEIWSYNSGSGRMGVSDTTGAFPRDIHGVAAGDFNEDGRLDVVTALRSYGTYITYKTASGWTTPSRLQSRYGNAVTAADFNGDGHLDIFAQQDGEDWMIYGDGTGSFTLDRNPVGVVNGANLRWSWSSLSAVDLDGDGDLDLAGTWTQSNYWTPRDLFVRGFLNNGTDSSGIVRWGVNESEVLGFYTGNSNGNGYQLLAPYLHGAGDVNGDGYVDLLVWNATGRGIEVLLGYKEGGKLNWTRRVADSFPNLWSWFPPRFADLNGDGNLDIMSGHMQQRDGLLLYYGDGMGNFTRGELSFPYGVYTDGRAAVVGDFNDDGLTDFACPRYLSSPDGFEVRYQIMSMSRVARNTIFNNDVGIYLLGSGYKITGNVVENCTRGMFLSGSTGNRIEGN
;
A
#
# COMPACT_ATOMS: atom_id res chain seq x y z
N MET A 1 82.85 53.45 7.21
CA MET A 1 83.15 53.79 8.61
C MET A 1 82.17 53.05 9.51
N SER A 2 82.70 52.31 10.50
CA SER A 2 82.10 51.73 11.75
C SER A 2 80.65 51.19 11.75
N ARG A 3 80.40 49.87 11.91
CA ARG A 3 80.43 48.97 13.11
C ARG A 3 79.24 49.07 14.08
N ARG A 4 78.51 47.95 14.27
CA ARG A 4 78.25 47.14 15.52
C ARG A 4 76.99 46.24 15.26
N LEU A 5 76.93 44.89 15.29
CA LEU A 5 77.35 43.72 16.11
C LEU A 5 76.31 43.21 17.16
N LEU A 6 75.85 41.95 16.96
CA LEU A 6 75.37 40.88 17.90
C LEU A 6 73.96 41.04 18.59
N VAL A 7 73.09 40.03 18.87
CA VAL A 7 73.17 38.56 19.17
C VAL A 7 71.81 37.83 18.90
N SER A 8 71.87 36.51 18.63
CA SER A 8 70.83 35.44 18.58
C SER A 8 69.87 35.27 19.77
N VAL A 9 68.69 34.68 19.51
CA VAL A 9 68.07 33.61 20.33
C VAL A 9 67.40 32.56 19.41
N THR A 10 67.70 31.29 19.66
CA THR A 10 67.13 30.09 19.02
C THR A 10 66.15 29.41 19.98
N VAL A 11 64.95 29.02 19.55
CA VAL A 11 64.15 27.96 20.19
C VAL A 11 63.48 27.12 19.09
N GLY A 12 63.62 25.80 19.20
CA GLY A 12 63.46 24.83 18.12
C GLY A 12 62.04 24.32 17.87
N ILE A 13 61.88 23.79 16.65
CA ILE A 13 60.70 23.12 16.10
C ILE A 13 60.82 21.62 16.42
N LEU A 14 59.85 21.07 17.15
CA LEU A 14 59.70 19.63 17.37
C LEU A 14 58.79 19.06 16.27
N PHE A 15 59.36 18.30 15.34
CA PHE A 15 58.63 17.48 14.37
C PHE A 15 58.12 16.21 15.06
N GLY A 16 56.82 16.11 15.31
CA GLY A 16 56.15 14.84 15.64
C GLY A 16 55.69 14.16 14.36
N THR A 17 56.34 13.05 13.98
CA THR A 17 55.89 12.18 12.89
C THR A 17 54.66 11.39 13.34
N LEU A 18 53.49 11.76 12.82
CA LEU A 18 52.26 11.00 12.93
C LEU A 18 52.39 9.73 12.07
N LEU A 19 52.69 8.59 12.70
CA LEU A 19 52.60 7.27 12.08
C LEU A 19 51.12 6.93 11.90
N LEU A 20 50.61 7.10 10.68
CA LEU A 20 49.32 6.54 10.25
C LEU A 20 49.47 5.03 10.08
N TRP A 21 48.96 4.27 11.06
CA TRP A 21 48.70 2.85 10.92
C TRP A 21 47.46 2.67 10.04
N VAL A 22 47.67 2.44 8.75
CA VAL A 22 46.63 1.89 7.88
C VAL A 22 46.53 0.40 8.22
N ASN A 23 45.54 0.02 9.01
CA ASN A 23 45.05 -1.35 8.99
C ASN A 23 44.42 -1.56 7.61
N ALA A 24 45.23 -2.00 6.65
CA ALA A 24 44.70 -2.68 5.48
C ALA A 24 44.14 -4.00 6.00
N SER A 25 42.85 -4.00 6.35
CA SER A 25 42.08 -5.23 6.25
C SER A 25 42.19 -5.63 4.79
N THR A 26 43.03 -6.62 4.52
CA THR A 26 42.89 -7.42 3.32
C THR A 26 41.46 -7.91 3.34
N MET A 27 40.59 -7.28 2.55
CA MET A 27 39.43 -7.99 2.04
C MET A 27 40.02 -9.14 1.24
N ASP A 28 40.09 -10.31 1.86
CA ASP A 28 40.23 -11.55 1.11
C ASP A 28 39.00 -11.58 0.21
N ALA A 29 39.18 -11.13 -1.03
CA ALA A 29 38.25 -11.49 -2.08
C ALA A 29 38.30 -13.02 -2.10
N SER A 30 37.26 -13.68 -1.58
CA SER A 30 37.17 -15.12 -1.65
C SER A 30 37.37 -15.51 -3.12
N ALA A 31 38.24 -16.46 -3.39
CA ALA A 31 38.50 -16.89 -4.76
C ALA A 31 37.19 -17.46 -5.31
N GLN A 32 36.59 -16.76 -6.29
CA GLN A 32 35.38 -17.21 -6.98
C GLN A 32 35.54 -18.67 -7.39
N SER A 33 34.75 -19.53 -6.76
CA SER A 33 34.79 -20.96 -6.95
C SER A 33 33.73 -21.38 -7.97
N THR A 34 34.00 -22.49 -8.66
CA THR A 34 33.01 -23.10 -9.54
C THR A 34 32.47 -24.37 -8.89
N ILE A 35 31.19 -24.33 -8.54
CA ILE A 35 30.43 -25.49 -8.05
C ILE A 35 29.72 -26.12 -9.24
N VAL A 36 29.73 -27.45 -9.34
CA VAL A 36 29.14 -28.18 -10.46
C VAL A 36 28.01 -29.08 -9.97
N VAL A 37 26.81 -28.89 -10.50
CA VAL A 37 25.62 -29.71 -10.21
C VAL A 37 25.41 -30.70 -11.37
N PRO A 38 25.20 -32.01 -11.12
CA PRO A 38 25.03 -32.64 -9.81
C PRO A 38 26.32 -33.21 -9.19
N ARG A 39 27.50 -32.92 -9.75
CA ARG A 39 28.77 -33.55 -9.36
C ARG A 39 29.17 -33.27 -7.91
N ASP A 40 29.12 -32.01 -7.51
CA ASP A 40 29.57 -31.52 -6.21
C ASP A 40 28.41 -31.49 -5.20
N TYR A 41 27.19 -31.20 -5.68
CA TYR A 41 25.95 -31.28 -4.89
C TYR A 41 24.83 -31.89 -5.73
N PRO A 42 23.94 -32.70 -5.13
CA PRO A 42 22.89 -33.42 -5.87
C PRO A 42 21.77 -32.50 -6.41
N THR A 43 21.60 -31.31 -5.83
CA THR A 43 20.53 -30.37 -6.17
C THR A 43 21.09 -28.96 -6.37
N ILE A 44 20.34 -28.12 -7.08
CA ILE A 44 20.73 -26.72 -7.34
C ILE A 44 20.67 -25.92 -6.03
N GLN A 45 19.62 -26.10 -5.22
CA GLN A 45 19.50 -25.37 -3.95
C GLN A 45 20.65 -25.70 -3.00
N ALA A 46 21.07 -26.96 -2.89
CA ALA A 46 22.19 -27.35 -2.03
C ALA A 46 23.51 -26.70 -2.49
N ALA A 47 23.69 -26.48 -3.80
CA ALA A 47 24.84 -25.74 -4.30
C ALA A 47 24.77 -24.26 -3.92
N ILE A 48 23.60 -23.62 -4.02
CA ILE A 48 23.39 -22.22 -3.60
C ILE A 48 23.68 -22.07 -2.10
N ASP A 49 23.12 -22.95 -1.27
CA ASP A 49 23.27 -22.91 0.18
C ASP A 49 24.72 -23.02 0.64
N ASN A 50 25.58 -23.71 -0.14
CA ASN A 50 27.01 -23.88 0.16
C ASN A 50 27.94 -22.92 -0.62
N ALA A 51 27.42 -22.13 -1.56
CA ALA A 51 28.19 -21.13 -2.28
C ALA A 51 28.53 -19.91 -1.40
N THR A 52 29.51 -19.14 -1.83
CA THR A 52 29.83 -17.79 -1.35
C THR A 52 29.54 -16.76 -2.44
N ASP A 53 29.32 -15.50 -2.05
CA ASP A 53 29.05 -14.44 -3.02
C ASP A 53 30.18 -14.34 -4.06
N GLY A 54 29.79 -14.20 -5.33
CA GLY A 54 30.70 -14.21 -6.48
C GLY A 54 30.95 -15.58 -7.09
N ASP A 55 30.52 -16.68 -6.46
CA ASP A 55 30.70 -18.03 -7.01
C ASP A 55 29.88 -18.27 -8.29
N THR A 56 30.34 -19.23 -9.09
CA THR A 56 29.62 -19.74 -10.26
C THR A 56 29.12 -21.15 -10.00
N ILE A 57 27.83 -21.38 -10.20
CA ILE A 57 27.21 -22.70 -10.13
C ILE A 57 26.89 -23.15 -11.56
N ARG A 58 27.63 -24.14 -12.05
CA ARG A 58 27.39 -24.77 -13.37
C ARG A 58 26.44 -25.95 -13.22
N ILE A 59 25.34 -25.90 -13.96
CA ILE A 59 24.28 -26.90 -13.92
C ILE A 59 24.36 -27.73 -15.20
N TRP A 60 24.67 -29.02 -15.07
CA TRP A 60 24.72 -29.93 -16.21
C TRP A 60 23.33 -30.26 -16.75
N ASP A 61 23.30 -30.96 -17.88
CA ASP A 61 22.04 -31.45 -18.45
C ASP A 61 21.35 -32.42 -17.47
N GLY A 62 20.05 -32.21 -17.28
CA GLY A 62 19.21 -32.91 -16.33
C GLY A 62 17.91 -32.15 -16.11
N THR A 63 16.89 -32.86 -15.61
CA THR A 63 15.66 -32.25 -15.08
C THR A 63 15.76 -32.21 -13.57
N TYR A 64 15.78 -31.00 -13.03
CA TYR A 64 15.85 -30.69 -11.61
C TYR A 64 14.46 -30.29 -11.15
N TYR A 65 13.81 -31.16 -10.37
CA TYR A 65 12.48 -30.90 -9.81
C TYR A 65 12.65 -30.14 -8.50
N GLU A 66 12.74 -28.82 -8.59
CA GLU A 66 13.08 -27.92 -7.48
C GLU A 66 12.36 -26.58 -7.63
N ASN A 67 12.05 -25.95 -6.50
CA ASN A 67 11.74 -24.53 -6.41
C ASN A 67 12.95 -23.86 -5.73
N ILE A 68 13.71 -23.05 -6.46
CA ILE A 68 15.00 -22.53 -5.98
C ILE A 68 14.93 -21.06 -5.60
N VAL A 69 15.62 -20.70 -4.52
CA VAL A 69 15.78 -19.32 -4.05
C VAL A 69 17.26 -18.98 -4.08
N VAL A 70 17.62 -18.03 -4.94
CA VAL A 70 18.98 -17.50 -5.11
C VAL A 70 19.13 -16.28 -4.20
N ASN A 71 19.50 -16.54 -2.95
CA ASN A 71 19.70 -15.55 -1.88
C ASN A 71 21.18 -15.19 -1.66
N LYS A 72 22.01 -15.39 -2.69
CA LYS A 72 23.43 -15.04 -2.72
C LYS A 72 23.77 -14.43 -4.07
N SER A 73 24.79 -13.58 -4.13
CA SER A 73 25.25 -12.94 -5.37
C SER A 73 26.05 -13.93 -6.22
N VAL A 74 25.40 -14.98 -6.73
CA VAL A 74 26.01 -16.09 -7.50
C VAL A 74 25.55 -16.12 -8.95
N SER A 75 26.34 -16.77 -9.81
CA SER A 75 26.00 -16.99 -11.22
C SER A 75 25.56 -18.43 -11.48
N LEU A 76 24.28 -18.66 -11.77
CA LEU A 76 23.74 -19.93 -12.22
C LEU A 76 23.88 -20.05 -13.74
N ILE A 77 24.61 -21.05 -14.22
CA ILE A 77 24.86 -21.25 -15.66
C ILE A 77 24.49 -22.69 -16.02
N GLY A 78 23.38 -22.84 -16.74
CA GLY A 78 22.98 -24.09 -17.37
C GLY A 78 23.85 -24.42 -18.58
N ASN A 79 24.02 -25.71 -18.83
CA ASN A 79 24.80 -26.22 -19.96
C ASN A 79 24.10 -25.95 -21.30
N SER A 80 22.77 -26.06 -21.34
CA SER A 80 21.95 -25.63 -22.47
C SER A 80 20.47 -25.51 -22.10
N THR A 81 19.72 -24.67 -22.83
CA THR A 81 18.26 -24.61 -22.70
C THR A 81 17.55 -25.89 -23.15
N HIS A 82 18.22 -26.78 -23.89
CA HIS A 82 17.63 -28.04 -24.35
C HIS A 82 17.89 -29.21 -23.39
N GLY A 83 18.93 -29.11 -22.57
CA GLY A 83 19.39 -30.19 -21.69
C GLY A 83 19.24 -29.89 -20.20
N THR A 84 19.31 -28.62 -19.77
CA THR A 84 19.17 -28.23 -18.36
C THR A 84 17.78 -27.66 -18.11
N VAL A 85 16.96 -28.39 -17.33
CA VAL A 85 15.56 -28.03 -17.03
C VAL A 85 15.38 -27.90 -15.52
N ILE A 86 14.84 -26.79 -15.06
CA ILE A 86 14.35 -26.57 -13.69
C ILE A 86 12.82 -26.62 -13.75
N ASP A 87 12.22 -27.54 -13.01
CA ASP A 87 10.80 -27.89 -13.08
C ASP A 87 10.14 -27.73 -11.70
N GLY A 88 9.21 -26.77 -11.59
CA GLY A 88 8.50 -26.47 -10.34
C GLY A 88 7.45 -27.52 -9.93
N SER A 89 7.25 -28.57 -10.74
CA SER A 89 6.31 -29.66 -10.45
C SER A 89 4.86 -29.21 -10.18
N GLY A 90 4.45 -28.08 -10.75
CA GLY A 90 3.12 -27.50 -10.57
C GLY A 90 2.91 -26.82 -9.22
N SER A 91 3.98 -26.40 -8.53
CA SER A 91 3.91 -25.75 -7.22
C SER A 91 4.86 -24.54 -7.14
N GLY A 92 4.43 -23.48 -6.45
CA GLY A 92 5.26 -22.30 -6.13
C GLY A 92 5.88 -21.56 -7.33
N ASP A 93 6.81 -20.65 -7.04
CA ASP A 93 7.70 -20.07 -8.04
C ASP A 93 8.85 -21.04 -8.35
N VAL A 94 9.27 -21.17 -9.61
CA VAL A 94 10.34 -22.11 -9.99
C VAL A 94 11.71 -21.56 -9.60
N VAL A 95 11.99 -20.29 -9.93
CA VAL A 95 13.25 -19.60 -9.60
C VAL A 95 12.95 -18.23 -8.98
N VAL A 96 13.50 -17.97 -7.80
CA VAL A 96 13.44 -16.66 -7.14
C VAL A 96 14.85 -16.06 -7.07
N LEU A 97 15.08 -14.90 -7.69
CA LEU A 97 16.30 -14.12 -7.54
C LEU A 97 16.10 -13.11 -6.41
N ALA A 98 16.68 -13.41 -5.25
CA ALA A 98 16.44 -12.71 -3.99
C ALA A 98 17.65 -11.92 -3.47
N GLU A 99 18.81 -12.00 -4.15
CA GLU A 99 20.01 -11.24 -3.79
C GLU A 99 20.52 -10.39 -4.96
N ASP A 100 21.05 -9.21 -4.63
CA ASP A 100 21.56 -8.28 -5.62
C ASP A 100 22.70 -8.92 -6.44
N GLY A 101 22.67 -8.76 -7.76
CA GLY A 101 23.72 -9.31 -8.64
C GLY A 101 23.61 -10.81 -8.93
N ALA A 102 22.60 -11.50 -8.38
CA ALA A 102 22.30 -12.88 -8.74
C ALA A 102 22.01 -13.00 -10.25
N SER A 103 22.48 -14.08 -10.87
CA SER A 103 22.22 -14.32 -12.29
C SER A 103 21.86 -15.75 -12.61
N ILE A 104 21.06 -15.90 -13.67
CA ILE A 104 20.69 -17.19 -14.23
C ILE A 104 20.77 -17.15 -15.75
N SER A 105 21.34 -18.20 -16.34
CA SER A 105 21.45 -18.31 -17.79
C SER A 105 21.46 -19.73 -18.29
N GLY A 106 21.04 -19.93 -19.55
CA GLY A 106 21.23 -21.20 -20.26
C GLY A 106 20.38 -22.36 -19.76
N VAL A 107 19.22 -22.10 -19.16
CA VAL A 107 18.31 -23.12 -18.60
C VAL A 107 16.89 -23.02 -19.17
N THR A 108 16.16 -24.13 -19.16
CA THR A 108 14.69 -24.14 -19.27
C THR A 108 14.08 -24.07 -17.88
N ILE A 109 13.03 -23.26 -17.70
CA ILE A 109 12.35 -23.04 -16.43
C ILE A 109 10.85 -23.21 -16.65
N ARG A 110 10.21 -24.18 -15.97
CA ARG A 110 8.83 -24.55 -16.27
C ARG A 110 8.01 -25.10 -15.11
N ASN A 111 6.71 -25.24 -15.34
CA ASN A 111 5.75 -25.89 -14.45
C ASN A 111 5.69 -25.24 -13.06
N SER A 112 5.59 -23.91 -13.00
CA SER A 112 5.25 -23.22 -11.76
C SER A 112 3.85 -23.63 -11.24
N GLY A 113 3.59 -23.34 -9.97
CA GLY A 113 2.27 -23.50 -9.40
C GLY A 113 1.25 -22.48 -9.89
N SER A 114 -0.02 -22.70 -9.55
CA SER A 114 -1.04 -21.66 -9.72
C SER A 114 -0.66 -20.41 -8.92
N GLY A 115 -0.58 -19.25 -9.57
CA GLY A 115 -0.07 -18.00 -8.99
C GLY A 115 1.46 -17.88 -8.96
N GLY A 116 2.20 -18.93 -9.33
CA GLY A 116 3.67 -18.97 -9.29
C GLY A 116 4.34 -18.51 -10.58
N CYS A 117 5.56 -17.99 -10.46
CA CYS A 117 6.36 -17.51 -11.57
C CYS A 117 7.38 -18.55 -12.04
N GLY A 118 7.72 -18.56 -13.33
CA GLY A 118 8.91 -19.22 -13.82
C GLY A 118 10.14 -18.56 -13.18
N VAL A 119 10.28 -17.25 -13.35
CA VAL A 119 11.31 -16.45 -12.67
C VAL A 119 10.67 -15.29 -11.93
N LYS A 120 10.91 -15.18 -10.63
CA LYS A 120 10.53 -14.04 -9.79
C LYS A 120 11.79 -13.30 -9.37
N VAL A 121 11.82 -11.99 -9.50
CA VAL A 121 12.98 -11.17 -9.17
C VAL A 121 12.60 -10.16 -8.11
N LEU A 122 13.22 -10.30 -6.94
CA LEU A 122 13.04 -9.44 -5.77
C LEU A 122 14.24 -8.49 -5.57
N ALA A 123 15.41 -8.81 -6.13
CA ALA A 123 16.66 -8.09 -5.84
C ALA A 123 17.36 -7.48 -7.06
N GLY A 124 18.01 -6.33 -6.86
CA GLY A 124 18.60 -5.48 -7.88
C GLY A 124 19.75 -6.11 -8.65
N ASN A 125 20.19 -5.46 -9.74
CA ASN A 125 21.39 -5.91 -10.47
C ASN A 125 21.33 -7.35 -11.01
N CYS A 126 20.16 -7.98 -11.04
CA CYS A 126 20.01 -9.36 -11.49
C CYS A 126 20.13 -9.47 -13.01
N SER A 127 20.68 -10.60 -13.48
CA SER A 127 20.80 -10.90 -14.91
C SER A 127 20.11 -12.22 -15.24
N ILE A 128 19.20 -12.18 -16.22
CA ILE A 128 18.49 -13.35 -16.73
C ILE A 128 18.76 -13.41 -18.23
N SER A 129 19.50 -14.43 -18.69
CA SER A 129 19.89 -14.44 -20.09
C SER A 129 19.89 -15.83 -20.72
N ASN A 130 19.47 -15.91 -21.99
CA ASN A 130 19.46 -17.17 -22.74
C ASN A 130 18.70 -18.29 -22.01
N CYS A 131 17.61 -17.97 -21.34
CA CYS A 131 16.71 -18.93 -20.70
C CYS A 131 15.46 -19.18 -21.55
N ARG A 132 14.87 -20.37 -21.40
CA ARG A 132 13.56 -20.71 -21.98
C ARG A 132 12.56 -20.87 -20.84
N ILE A 133 11.66 -19.91 -20.69
CA ILE A 133 10.69 -19.84 -19.59
C ILE A 133 9.32 -20.22 -20.14
N VAL A 134 8.82 -21.39 -19.80
CA VAL A 134 7.65 -21.99 -20.48
C VAL A 134 6.72 -22.72 -19.52
N GLU A 135 5.44 -22.84 -19.86
CA GLU A 135 4.48 -23.66 -19.08
C GLU A 135 4.39 -23.21 -17.61
N ASN A 136 4.45 -21.90 -17.36
CA ASN A 136 4.31 -21.31 -16.03
C ASN A 136 3.03 -20.49 -15.93
N HIS A 137 2.49 -20.28 -14.72
CA HIS A 137 1.39 -19.34 -14.53
C HIS A 137 1.83 -17.91 -14.89
N TYR A 138 2.91 -17.42 -14.28
CA TYR A 138 3.62 -16.21 -14.73
C TYR A 138 4.97 -16.60 -15.34
N GLY A 139 5.36 -16.03 -16.48
CA GLY A 139 6.69 -16.28 -17.05
C GLY A 139 7.79 -15.64 -16.20
N LEU A 140 7.90 -14.32 -16.28
CA LEU A 140 8.88 -13.51 -15.54
C LEU A 140 8.14 -12.41 -14.75
N ALA A 141 8.39 -12.32 -13.45
CA ALA A 141 7.86 -11.25 -12.59
C ALA A 141 9.02 -10.45 -11.96
N LEU A 142 9.00 -9.14 -12.15
CA LEU A 142 9.84 -8.21 -11.40
C LEU A 142 8.95 -7.56 -10.34
N LEU A 143 9.20 -7.86 -9.07
CA LEU A 143 8.42 -7.31 -7.97
C LEU A 143 9.24 -6.25 -7.23
N PRO A 144 8.58 -5.20 -6.73
CA PRO A 144 9.27 -4.15 -6.03
C PRO A 144 9.50 -4.57 -4.57
N THR A 145 10.45 -3.93 -3.90
CA THR A 145 10.68 -4.09 -2.46
C THR A 145 10.33 -2.80 -1.73
N TRP A 146 10.48 -2.79 -0.40
CA TRP A 146 10.18 -1.63 0.42
C TRP A 146 11.48 -1.02 0.97
N SER A 147 11.55 0.31 1.01
CA SER A 147 12.63 1.05 1.64
C SER A 147 12.75 0.71 3.12
N SER A 148 13.90 1.03 3.72
CA SER A 148 13.99 1.18 5.18
C SER A 148 12.96 2.21 5.69
N PRO A 149 12.50 2.10 6.94
CA PRO A 149 11.50 3.01 7.47
C PRO A 149 12.00 4.45 7.47
N GLU A 150 11.22 5.38 6.92
CA GLU A 150 11.44 6.81 7.15
C GLU A 150 10.44 7.32 8.19
N VAL A 151 10.93 7.71 9.37
CA VAL A 151 10.08 8.14 10.50
C VAL A 151 10.01 9.66 10.55
N HIS A 152 8.79 10.18 10.74
CA HIS A 152 8.49 11.62 10.76
C HIS A 152 7.64 12.01 11.96
N GLY A 153 7.89 13.22 12.48
CA GLY A 153 7.11 13.79 13.58
C GLY A 153 7.20 13.01 14.88
N GLU A 154 8.40 12.52 15.23
CA GLU A 154 8.66 11.77 16.46
C GLU A 154 8.07 12.45 17.70
N GLY A 155 7.39 11.68 18.54
CA GLY A 155 6.68 12.15 19.73
C GLY A 155 5.35 12.88 19.49
N ALA A 156 4.96 13.15 18.24
CA ALA A 156 3.64 13.71 17.93
C ALA A 156 2.58 12.61 17.72
N ASP A 157 1.33 13.00 17.91
CA ASP A 157 0.16 12.13 17.82
C ASP A 157 -0.60 12.37 16.51
N TYR A 158 -0.30 11.56 15.50
CA TYR A 158 -0.99 11.57 14.21
C TYR A 158 -2.12 10.55 14.17
N THR A 159 -3.23 10.94 13.53
CA THR A 159 -4.48 10.16 13.49
C THR A 159 -4.94 9.89 12.07
N GLY A 160 -5.74 10.80 11.51
CA GLY A 160 -6.24 10.76 10.15
C GLY A 160 -5.16 11.23 9.20
N MET A 161 -4.89 10.43 8.17
CA MET A 161 -4.06 10.81 7.05
C MET A 161 -4.87 10.79 5.75
N HIS A 162 -4.53 11.70 4.85
CA HIS A 162 -5.04 11.75 3.50
C HIS A 162 -3.88 12.05 2.55
N SER A 163 -4.00 11.69 1.28
CA SER A 163 -3.00 12.04 0.28
C SER A 163 -3.66 12.69 -0.91
N SER A 164 -3.09 13.80 -1.36
CA SER A 164 -3.55 14.55 -2.53
C SER A 164 -2.42 15.45 -3.02
N ASP A 165 -2.37 15.72 -4.31
CA ASP A 165 -1.49 16.72 -4.91
C ASP A 165 -1.98 18.12 -4.50
N MET A 166 -1.42 18.66 -3.41
CA MET A 166 -1.88 19.89 -2.76
C MET A 166 -1.27 21.13 -3.41
N ASP A 167 -0.12 21.01 -4.06
CA ASP A 167 0.58 22.12 -4.71
C ASP A 167 0.51 22.10 -6.26
N GLY A 168 -0.03 21.03 -6.84
CA GLY A 168 -0.31 20.88 -8.26
C GLY A 168 0.91 20.47 -9.09
N ASP A 169 1.95 19.91 -8.46
CA ASP A 169 3.17 19.49 -9.15
C ASP A 169 3.08 18.06 -9.75
N GLY A 170 2.00 17.35 -9.48
CA GLY A 170 1.74 15.98 -9.93
C GLY A 170 2.19 14.90 -8.95
N VAL A 171 2.83 15.27 -7.83
CA VAL A 171 3.27 14.38 -6.76
C VAL A 171 2.36 14.57 -5.55
N PRO A 172 1.66 13.53 -5.06
CA PRO A 172 0.80 13.66 -3.90
C PRO A 172 1.57 14.02 -2.63
N GLU A 173 1.06 15.00 -1.89
CA GLU A 173 1.41 15.26 -0.49
C GLU A 173 0.74 14.30 0.48
N ILE A 174 1.33 14.14 1.65
CA ILE A 174 0.68 13.53 2.82
C ILE A 174 0.11 14.64 3.71
N LEU A 175 -1.21 14.62 3.92
CA LEU A 175 -1.89 15.44 4.90
C LEU A 175 -2.05 14.65 6.19
N ALA A 176 -1.32 15.03 7.23
CA ALA A 176 -1.29 14.32 8.50
C ALA A 176 -1.98 15.15 9.61
N GLY A 177 -3.09 14.64 10.13
CA GLY A 177 -3.81 15.25 11.26
C GLY A 177 -3.06 15.07 12.58
N ASN A 178 -2.44 16.16 13.06
CA ASN A 178 -1.62 16.18 14.28
C ASN A 178 -2.45 16.66 15.48
N ARG A 179 -2.81 15.74 16.40
CA ARG A 179 -3.52 16.05 17.65
C ARG A 179 -2.66 16.77 18.68
N SER A 180 -1.34 16.80 18.51
CA SER A 180 -0.44 17.52 19.42
C SER A 180 -0.40 19.02 19.11
N THR A 181 -0.64 19.40 17.85
CA THR A 181 -0.66 20.81 17.40
C THR A 181 -2.04 21.29 16.99
N ASP A 182 -3.02 20.39 16.94
CA ASP A 182 -4.37 20.58 16.43
C ASP A 182 -4.37 21.14 15.00
N ARG A 183 -3.44 20.70 14.16
CA ARG A 183 -3.30 21.13 12.77
C ARG A 183 -3.27 19.93 11.84
N VAL A 184 -3.61 20.17 10.58
CA VAL A 184 -3.22 19.27 9.50
C VAL A 184 -1.88 19.76 8.97
N GLU A 185 -0.87 18.91 9.06
CA GLU A 185 0.46 19.15 8.51
C GLU A 185 0.52 18.55 7.11
N ILE A 186 1.05 19.32 6.15
CA ILE A 186 1.17 18.90 4.76
C ILE A 186 2.65 18.59 4.53
N TRP A 187 2.93 17.35 4.19
CA TRP A 187 4.26 16.82 3.99
C TRP A 187 4.48 16.55 2.51
N SER A 188 5.48 17.19 1.92
CA SER A 188 5.92 16.96 0.54
C SER A 188 7.28 16.28 0.53
N TYR A 189 7.55 15.51 -0.53
CA TYR A 189 8.86 14.93 -0.75
C TYR A 189 9.83 15.97 -1.31
N ASN A 190 10.98 16.12 -0.66
CA ASN A 190 12.03 16.99 -1.15
C ASN A 190 13.12 16.17 -1.82
N SER A 191 13.14 16.22 -3.17
CA SER A 191 14.13 15.51 -4.00
C SER A 191 15.58 15.91 -3.73
N GLY A 192 15.84 17.13 -3.23
CA GLY A 192 17.17 17.59 -2.85
C GLY A 192 17.70 16.93 -1.58
N SER A 193 16.84 16.68 -0.59
CA SER A 193 17.20 15.93 0.62
C SER A 193 16.94 14.43 0.52
N GLY A 194 16.12 13.99 -0.43
CA GLY A 194 15.66 12.60 -0.58
C GLY A 194 14.77 12.14 0.57
N ARG A 195 13.95 13.05 1.13
CA ARG A 195 13.21 12.85 2.39
C ARG A 195 11.93 13.69 2.40
N MET A 196 10.89 13.23 3.11
CA MET A 196 9.70 14.06 3.37
C MET A 196 10.02 15.21 4.34
N GLY A 197 9.35 16.34 4.14
CA GLY A 197 9.34 17.46 5.08
C GLY A 197 8.02 18.20 5.07
N VAL A 198 7.71 18.89 6.18
CA VAL A 198 6.52 19.76 6.26
C VAL A 198 6.70 20.93 5.28
N SER A 199 5.90 20.95 4.23
CA SER A 199 5.86 22.03 3.24
C SER A 199 4.88 23.13 3.64
N ASP A 200 3.79 22.77 4.34
CA ASP A 200 2.78 23.72 4.80
C ASP A 200 1.99 23.20 6.01
N THR A 201 1.27 24.08 6.70
CA THR A 201 0.40 23.71 7.84
C THR A 201 -0.87 24.55 7.87
N THR A 202 -2.01 23.91 8.12
CA THR A 202 -3.29 24.64 8.30
C THR A 202 -3.28 25.52 9.55
N GLY A 203 -4.28 26.40 9.68
CA GLY A 203 -4.64 26.98 10.97
C GLY A 203 -4.98 25.92 12.03
N ALA A 204 -4.83 26.26 13.30
CA ALA A 204 -5.17 25.34 14.39
C ALA A 204 -6.70 25.19 14.52
N PHE A 205 -7.15 23.94 14.54
CA PHE A 205 -8.51 23.53 14.83
C PHE A 205 -8.75 23.53 16.36
N PRO A 206 -10.01 23.44 16.83
CA PRO A 206 -10.31 23.44 18.26
C PRO A 206 -9.65 22.34 19.11
N ARG A 207 -9.59 21.11 18.56
CA ARG A 207 -8.77 19.95 18.96
C ARG A 207 -9.30 18.62 18.43
N ASP A 208 -8.51 17.56 18.60
CA ASP A 208 -8.93 16.15 18.48
C ASP A 208 -9.34 15.78 17.05
N ILE A 209 -8.42 16.05 16.11
CA ILE A 209 -8.51 15.65 14.70
C ILE A 209 -8.57 14.12 14.62
N HIS A 210 -9.49 13.60 13.80
CA HIS A 210 -9.72 12.17 13.59
C HIS A 210 -9.81 11.78 12.11
N GLY A 211 -10.45 12.62 11.30
CA GLY A 211 -10.55 12.42 9.85
C GLY A 211 -10.02 13.62 9.10
N VAL A 212 -9.39 13.39 7.95
CA VAL A 212 -8.90 14.42 7.03
C VAL A 212 -9.34 14.04 5.63
N ALA A 213 -9.83 15.01 4.87
CA ALA A 213 -10.01 14.92 3.42
C ALA A 213 -9.62 16.27 2.79
N ALA A 214 -9.21 16.23 1.53
CA ALA A 214 -8.87 17.40 0.74
C ALA A 214 -9.71 17.47 -0.53
N GLY A 215 -9.85 18.68 -1.07
CA GLY A 215 -10.63 18.95 -2.27
C GLY A 215 -10.77 20.45 -2.48
N ASP A 216 -11.00 20.88 -3.71
CA ASP A 216 -11.32 22.28 -4.02
C ASP A 216 -12.82 22.51 -3.80
N PHE A 217 -13.22 22.86 -2.57
CA PHE A 217 -14.64 22.99 -2.21
C PHE A 217 -15.22 24.36 -2.60
N ASN A 218 -14.38 25.30 -3.04
CA ASN A 218 -14.77 26.64 -3.45
C ASN A 218 -14.37 27.02 -4.89
N GLU A 219 -13.92 26.03 -5.65
CA GLU A 219 -13.51 26.11 -7.06
C GLU A 219 -12.53 27.24 -7.36
N ASP A 220 -11.64 27.56 -6.40
CA ASP A 220 -10.63 28.61 -6.56
C ASP A 220 -9.33 28.11 -7.21
N GLY A 221 -9.28 26.81 -7.53
CA GLY A 221 -8.13 26.13 -8.13
C GLY A 221 -7.08 25.70 -7.11
N ARG A 222 -7.38 25.75 -5.81
CA ARG A 222 -6.50 25.26 -4.74
C ARG A 222 -7.24 24.24 -3.88
N LEU A 223 -6.54 23.19 -3.48
CA LEU A 223 -7.14 22.21 -2.58
C LEU A 223 -7.25 22.78 -1.16
N ASP A 224 -8.45 22.64 -0.60
CA ASP A 224 -8.79 22.97 0.77
C ASP A 224 -8.76 21.72 1.65
N VAL A 225 -8.98 21.91 2.96
CA VAL A 225 -8.97 20.81 3.93
C VAL A 225 -10.26 20.79 4.74
N VAL A 226 -10.91 19.64 4.76
CA VAL A 226 -12.01 19.32 5.68
C VAL A 226 -11.56 18.27 6.69
N THR A 227 -11.93 18.46 7.96
CA THR A 227 -11.57 17.54 9.03
C THR A 227 -12.75 17.24 9.96
N ALA A 228 -12.81 15.99 10.41
CA ALA A 228 -13.69 15.54 11.48
C ALA A 228 -12.95 15.62 12.82
N LEU A 229 -13.56 16.31 13.79
CA LEU A 229 -13.07 16.43 15.15
C LEU A 229 -13.99 15.64 16.08
N ARG A 230 -13.43 14.65 16.80
CA ARG A 230 -14.20 13.65 17.55
C ARG A 230 -15.30 14.24 18.40
N SER A 231 -15.01 15.28 19.16
CA SER A 231 -15.97 15.92 20.09
C SER A 231 -16.41 17.32 19.68
N TYR A 232 -15.95 17.82 18.53
CA TYR A 232 -16.12 19.24 18.16
C TYR A 232 -16.81 19.45 16.82
N GLY A 233 -16.93 18.42 16.00
CA GLY A 233 -17.65 18.45 14.74
C GLY A 233 -16.76 18.53 13.51
N THR A 234 -17.33 18.92 12.38
CA THR A 234 -16.64 18.98 11.08
C THR A 234 -16.28 20.43 10.81
N TYR A 235 -15.04 20.63 10.45
CA TYR A 235 -14.46 21.92 10.14
C TYR A 235 -13.87 21.91 8.76
N ILE A 236 -13.92 23.06 8.10
CA ILE A 236 -13.26 23.29 6.82
C ILE A 236 -12.36 24.52 6.92
N THR A 237 -11.22 24.47 6.24
CA THR A 237 -10.33 25.61 6.07
C THR A 237 -9.92 25.70 4.61
N TYR A 238 -10.00 26.91 4.07
CA TYR A 238 -9.69 27.18 2.68
C TYR A 238 -8.23 27.59 2.47
N LYS A 239 -7.63 27.14 1.38
CA LYS A 239 -6.31 27.58 0.95
C LYS A 239 -6.46 28.82 0.06
N THR A 240 -5.80 29.92 0.43
CA THR A 240 -5.80 31.14 -0.37
C THR A 240 -4.39 31.51 -0.82
N ALA A 241 -4.27 32.47 -1.74
CA ALA A 241 -3.00 33.07 -2.12
C ALA A 241 -2.24 33.70 -0.92
N SER A 242 -2.95 34.09 0.14
CA SER A 242 -2.36 34.65 1.37
C SER A 242 -2.10 33.62 2.47
N GLY A 243 -2.31 32.33 2.20
CA GLY A 243 -2.22 31.24 3.17
C GLY A 243 -3.60 30.70 3.56
N TRP A 244 -3.64 29.94 4.65
CA TRP A 244 -4.86 29.30 5.13
C TRP A 244 -5.80 30.30 5.81
N THR A 245 -7.09 30.18 5.53
CA THR A 245 -8.12 30.85 6.32
C THR A 245 -8.17 30.33 7.76
N THR A 246 -8.90 31.02 8.63
CA THR A 246 -9.21 30.46 9.96
C THR A 246 -10.19 29.31 9.79
N PRO A 247 -9.96 28.13 10.40
CA PRO A 247 -10.89 27.02 10.33
C PRO A 247 -12.31 27.41 10.72
N SER A 248 -13.24 27.16 9.81
CA SER A 248 -14.65 27.45 9.96
C SER A 248 -15.42 26.16 10.25
N ARG A 249 -16.45 26.27 11.09
CA ARG A 249 -17.22 25.12 11.54
C ARG A 249 -18.39 24.87 10.59
N LEU A 250 -18.47 23.69 10.00
CA LEU A 250 -19.60 23.28 9.16
C LEU A 250 -20.77 22.77 9.98
N GLN A 251 -20.48 21.91 10.97
CA GLN A 251 -21.51 21.34 11.85
C GLN A 251 -21.05 21.36 13.31
N SER A 252 -21.98 21.05 14.24
CA SER A 252 -21.73 21.15 15.67
C SER A 252 -21.59 19.91 16.56
N ARG A 253 -21.66 18.70 16.02
CA ARG A 253 -21.79 17.44 16.77
C ARG A 253 -20.69 16.44 16.38
N TYR A 254 -20.28 15.60 17.34
CA TYR A 254 -19.18 14.64 17.31
C TYR A 254 -18.77 14.15 15.90
N GLY A 255 -17.58 14.47 15.38
CA GLY A 255 -17.16 14.04 14.04
C GLY A 255 -16.13 12.92 14.07
N ASN A 256 -16.44 11.74 13.51
CA ASN A 256 -15.53 10.59 13.50
C ASN A 256 -14.76 10.43 12.19
N ALA A 257 -15.43 10.60 11.05
CA ALA A 257 -14.84 10.46 9.72
C ALA A 257 -15.48 11.43 8.73
N VAL A 258 -14.72 11.81 7.71
CA VAL A 258 -15.18 12.64 6.57
C VAL A 258 -14.80 11.96 5.26
N THR A 259 -15.70 12.01 4.29
CA THR A 259 -15.46 11.63 2.90
C THR A 259 -15.94 12.77 2.02
N ALA A 260 -15.16 13.11 0.99
CA ALA A 260 -15.55 14.10 0.01
C ALA A 260 -15.71 13.42 -1.35
N ALA A 261 -16.80 13.74 -2.04
CA ALA A 261 -17.13 13.28 -3.39
C ALA A 261 -18.31 14.11 -3.90
N ASP A 262 -18.54 14.14 -5.21
CA ASP A 262 -19.79 14.65 -5.77
C ASP A 262 -20.88 13.58 -5.61
N PHE A 263 -21.66 13.65 -4.52
CA PHE A 263 -22.66 12.62 -4.22
C PHE A 263 -23.97 12.88 -4.94
N ASN A 264 -24.28 14.14 -5.29
CA ASN A 264 -25.53 14.52 -5.93
C ASN A 264 -25.42 14.66 -7.46
N GLY A 265 -24.22 14.53 -8.03
CA GLY A 265 -23.93 14.58 -9.45
C GLY A 265 -23.98 16.00 -10.04
N ASP A 266 -23.84 17.04 -9.22
CA ASP A 266 -23.93 18.44 -9.66
C ASP A 266 -22.60 19.04 -10.14
N GLY A 267 -21.51 18.28 -10.03
CA GLY A 267 -20.16 18.67 -10.39
C GLY A 267 -19.37 19.33 -9.27
N HIS A 268 -19.96 19.50 -8.08
CA HIS A 268 -19.33 20.10 -6.91
C HIS A 268 -19.00 19.05 -5.85
N LEU A 269 -17.92 19.27 -5.09
CA LEU A 269 -17.57 18.36 -4.00
C LEU A 269 -18.52 18.54 -2.80
N ASP A 270 -19.17 17.44 -2.43
CA ASP A 270 -19.94 17.31 -1.20
C ASP A 270 -19.10 16.65 -0.10
N ILE A 271 -19.62 16.70 1.13
CA ILE A 271 -18.98 16.07 2.30
C ILE A 271 -19.99 15.17 3.01
N PHE A 272 -19.66 13.88 3.10
CA PHE A 272 -20.30 12.99 4.06
C PHE A 272 -19.51 12.99 5.38
N ALA A 273 -20.17 13.36 6.46
CA ALA A 273 -19.59 13.38 7.81
C ALA A 273 -20.35 12.42 8.74
N GLN A 274 -19.64 11.41 9.24
CA GLN A 274 -20.19 10.42 10.17
C GLN A 274 -20.02 10.87 11.63
N GLN A 275 -21.08 10.71 12.43
CA GLN A 275 -21.11 11.10 13.84
C GLN A 275 -21.65 9.99 14.76
N ASP A 276 -21.44 10.16 16.06
CA ASP A 276 -22.00 9.27 17.08
C ASP A 276 -23.54 9.35 17.11
N GLY A 277 -24.18 8.50 16.30
CA GLY A 277 -25.64 8.35 16.21
C GLY A 277 -26.34 9.38 15.32
N GLU A 278 -25.59 10.19 14.57
CA GLU A 278 -26.10 11.10 13.54
C GLU A 278 -25.17 11.05 12.31
N ASP A 279 -25.69 11.30 11.12
CA ASP A 279 -24.90 11.47 9.91
C ASP A 279 -25.28 12.77 9.24
N TRP A 280 -24.35 13.34 8.49
CA TRP A 280 -24.60 14.55 7.75
C TRP A 280 -24.10 14.37 6.33
N MET A 281 -24.99 14.65 5.38
CA MET A 281 -24.56 15.03 4.05
C MET A 281 -24.50 16.55 4.01
N ILE A 282 -23.38 17.08 3.52
CA ILE A 282 -23.11 18.50 3.45
C ILE A 282 -22.85 18.79 1.97
N TYR A 283 -23.88 19.24 1.28
CA TYR A 283 -23.85 19.49 -0.16
C TYR A 283 -23.13 20.78 -0.48
N GLY A 284 -22.09 20.72 -1.29
CA GLY A 284 -21.33 21.88 -1.76
C GLY A 284 -21.99 22.54 -2.96
N ASP A 285 -21.78 23.84 -3.14
CA ASP A 285 -22.26 24.57 -4.34
C ASP A 285 -21.10 25.13 -5.19
N GLY A 286 -19.88 24.66 -4.93
CA GLY A 286 -18.66 25.13 -5.58
C GLY A 286 -18.21 26.53 -5.15
N THR A 287 -18.92 27.22 -4.25
CA THR A 287 -18.52 28.57 -3.79
C THR A 287 -17.90 28.58 -2.39
N GLY A 288 -17.77 27.41 -1.76
CA GLY A 288 -17.45 27.25 -0.34
C GLY A 288 -18.67 27.47 0.57
N SER A 289 -19.88 27.50 0.00
CA SER A 289 -21.14 27.47 0.76
C SER A 289 -21.72 26.06 0.73
N PHE A 290 -22.49 25.72 1.77
CA PHE A 290 -22.99 24.37 1.96
C PHE A 290 -24.45 24.32 2.39
N THR A 291 -25.16 23.32 1.89
CA THR A 291 -26.49 22.91 2.36
C THR A 291 -26.37 21.64 3.19
N LEU A 292 -26.88 21.66 4.42
CA LEU A 292 -26.76 20.53 5.33
C LEU A 292 -28.03 19.68 5.32
N ASP A 293 -27.89 18.40 5.04
CA ASP A 293 -28.91 17.38 5.23
C ASP A 293 -28.55 16.44 6.39
N ARG A 294 -29.45 16.31 7.35
CA ARG A 294 -29.23 15.58 8.59
C ARG A 294 -29.87 14.21 8.52
N ASN A 295 -29.09 13.19 8.81
CA ASN A 295 -29.45 11.78 8.77
C ASN A 295 -30.06 11.38 7.41
N PRO A 296 -29.35 11.63 6.29
CA PRO A 296 -29.86 11.42 4.94
C PRO A 296 -30.25 9.96 4.68
N VAL A 297 -29.55 9.01 5.33
CA VAL A 297 -29.80 7.57 5.25
C VAL A 297 -30.74 7.04 6.34
N GLY A 298 -31.46 7.91 7.05
CA GLY A 298 -32.65 7.55 7.83
C GLY A 298 -32.43 6.69 9.07
N VAL A 299 -31.23 6.64 9.67
CA VAL A 299 -30.97 5.88 10.91
C VAL A 299 -31.55 6.62 12.13
N VAL A 300 -32.88 6.73 12.20
CA VAL A 300 -33.58 7.43 13.29
C VAL A 300 -33.86 6.45 14.43
N ASN A 301 -33.11 6.59 15.53
CA ASN A 301 -33.49 6.38 16.95
C ASN A 301 -34.74 5.51 17.28
N GLY A 302 -34.87 4.31 16.74
CA GLY A 302 -35.98 3.39 17.02
C GLY A 302 -35.57 1.92 17.11
N ALA A 303 -34.62 1.50 16.28
CA ALA A 303 -33.83 0.30 16.52
C ALA A 303 -32.49 0.74 17.11
N ASN A 304 -31.90 -0.02 18.04
CA ASN A 304 -30.58 0.25 18.60
C ASN A 304 -29.43 0.08 17.56
N LEU A 305 -29.63 0.55 16.32
CA LEU A 305 -28.69 0.49 15.22
C LEU A 305 -27.84 1.75 15.21
N ARG A 306 -26.52 1.58 15.22
CA ARG A 306 -25.53 2.67 15.22
C ARG A 306 -24.40 2.31 14.29
N TRP A 307 -23.81 3.33 13.66
CA TRP A 307 -22.56 3.17 12.93
C TRP A 307 -21.45 2.68 13.83
N SER A 308 -20.57 1.90 13.23
CA SER A 308 -19.28 1.63 13.82
C SER A 308 -18.31 2.81 13.68
N TRP A 309 -17.18 2.79 14.37
CA TRP A 309 -16.19 3.88 14.43
C TRP A 309 -15.35 4.00 13.14
N SER A 310 -15.94 3.65 11.99
CA SER A 310 -15.24 3.42 10.73
C SER A 310 -15.75 4.30 9.61
N SER A 311 -14.82 4.77 8.79
CA SER A 311 -15.09 5.51 7.57
C SER A 311 -15.98 4.72 6.60
N LEU A 312 -16.67 5.46 5.74
CA LEU A 312 -17.46 4.87 4.66
C LEU A 312 -16.67 4.80 3.38
N SER A 313 -17.08 3.88 2.51
CA SER A 313 -16.69 3.87 1.11
C SER A 313 -17.78 4.55 0.30
N ALA A 314 -17.39 5.55 -0.50
CA ALA A 314 -18.21 6.09 -1.57
C ALA A 314 -17.86 5.31 -2.85
N VAL A 315 -18.80 4.55 -3.39
CA VAL A 315 -18.58 3.64 -4.53
C VAL A 315 -19.91 3.36 -5.19
N ASP A 316 -19.94 3.20 -6.50
CA ASP A 316 -21.12 2.73 -7.24
C ASP A 316 -21.32 1.22 -6.96
N LEU A 317 -22.28 0.86 -6.10
CA LEU A 317 -22.52 -0.53 -5.68
C LEU A 317 -23.35 -1.29 -6.71
N ASP A 318 -24.30 -0.64 -7.39
CA ASP A 318 -25.23 -1.33 -8.29
C ASP A 318 -24.96 -1.13 -9.79
N GLY A 319 -23.95 -0.33 -10.13
CA GLY A 319 -23.44 -0.10 -11.46
C GLY A 319 -24.23 0.94 -12.26
N ASP A 320 -24.98 1.82 -11.58
CA ASP A 320 -25.81 2.83 -12.23
C ASP A 320 -25.07 4.16 -12.51
N GLY A 321 -23.86 4.31 -11.97
CA GLY A 321 -22.98 5.46 -12.14
C GLY A 321 -23.12 6.53 -11.05
N ASP A 322 -24.11 6.42 -10.15
CA ASP A 322 -24.24 7.29 -8.99
C ASP A 322 -23.39 6.74 -7.83
N LEU A 323 -22.78 7.62 -7.03
CA LEU A 323 -21.98 7.17 -5.89
C LEU A 323 -22.87 6.76 -4.72
N ASP A 324 -22.78 5.48 -4.34
CA ASP A 324 -23.45 4.92 -3.18
C ASP A 324 -22.59 5.00 -1.91
N LEU A 325 -23.17 4.59 -0.77
CA LEU A 325 -22.47 4.52 0.51
C LEU A 325 -22.43 3.09 1.07
N ALA A 326 -21.24 2.58 1.36
CA ALA A 326 -21.04 1.31 2.07
C ALA A 326 -20.34 1.51 3.42
N GLY A 327 -20.79 0.78 4.45
CA GLY A 327 -20.29 0.89 5.82
C GLY A 327 -20.59 -0.32 6.71
N THR A 328 -20.12 -0.26 7.96
CA THR A 328 -20.47 -1.22 9.02
C THR A 328 -21.38 -0.62 10.08
N TRP A 329 -22.32 -1.44 10.55
CA TRP A 329 -23.33 -1.11 11.53
C TRP A 329 -23.31 -2.09 12.68
N THR A 330 -23.71 -1.59 13.84
CA THR A 330 -23.85 -2.35 15.08
C THR A 330 -25.27 -2.22 15.61
N GLN A 331 -25.83 -3.30 16.15
CA GLN A 331 -27.05 -3.33 16.93
C GLN A 331 -26.65 -3.50 18.41
N SER A 332 -27.00 -2.53 19.28
CA SER A 332 -26.67 -2.40 20.73
C SER A 332 -25.64 -1.30 21.07
N ASN A 333 -25.26 -1.22 22.35
CA ASN A 333 -24.31 -0.27 22.96
C ASN A 333 -22.85 -0.49 22.54
N TYR A 334 -22.09 0.62 22.41
CA TYR A 334 -20.70 0.68 21.92
C TYR A 334 -19.72 -0.32 22.53
N TRP A 335 -19.86 -0.60 23.83
CA TRP A 335 -18.90 -1.41 24.56
C TRP A 335 -19.20 -2.92 24.50
N THR A 336 -20.41 -3.29 24.04
CA THR A 336 -20.86 -4.68 23.89
C THR A 336 -21.84 -4.79 22.71
N PRO A 337 -21.40 -4.54 21.46
CA PRO A 337 -22.25 -4.67 20.29
C PRO A 337 -22.74 -6.12 20.18
N ARG A 338 -24.06 -6.32 19.99
CA ARG A 338 -24.67 -7.65 19.95
C ARG A 338 -24.67 -8.23 18.55
N ASP A 339 -24.92 -7.38 17.56
CA ASP A 339 -24.95 -7.77 16.16
C ASP A 339 -24.17 -6.73 15.33
N LEU A 340 -23.30 -7.17 14.43
CA LEU A 340 -22.58 -6.34 13.47
C LEU A 340 -22.97 -6.78 12.07
N PHE A 341 -23.12 -5.81 11.16
CA PHE A 341 -23.36 -6.09 9.75
C PHE A 341 -22.81 -5.02 8.84
N VAL A 342 -22.53 -5.41 7.60
CA VAL A 342 -22.20 -4.52 6.50
C VAL A 342 -23.48 -4.09 5.81
N ARG A 343 -23.57 -2.82 5.42
CA ARG A 343 -24.72 -2.27 4.73
C ARG A 343 -24.29 -1.30 3.63
N GLY A 344 -24.95 -1.40 2.48
CA GLY A 344 -24.89 -0.46 1.36
C GLY A 344 -26.19 0.33 1.23
N PHE A 345 -26.09 1.64 1.04
CA PHE A 345 -27.20 2.56 0.77
C PHE A 345 -27.08 3.07 -0.65
N LEU A 346 -28.05 2.69 -1.48
CA LEU A 346 -28.09 3.10 -2.87
C LEU A 346 -28.48 4.57 -3.00
N ASN A 347 -27.83 5.28 -3.89
CA ASN A 347 -28.14 6.62 -4.33
C ASN A 347 -29.16 6.52 -5.47
N ASN A 348 -30.46 6.69 -5.17
CA ASN A 348 -31.52 6.60 -6.18
C ASN A 348 -31.73 7.94 -6.91
N GLY A 349 -30.63 8.62 -7.19
CA GLY A 349 -30.56 9.93 -7.80
C GLY A 349 -30.95 11.11 -6.90
N THR A 350 -30.78 12.30 -7.47
CA THR A 350 -30.95 13.59 -6.79
C THR A 350 -32.31 14.22 -7.10
N ASP A 351 -32.94 14.82 -6.09
CA ASP A 351 -34.18 15.56 -6.28
C ASP A 351 -33.97 16.99 -6.83
N SER A 352 -35.06 17.70 -7.13
CA SER A 352 -35.00 19.06 -7.70
C SER A 352 -34.38 20.11 -6.77
N SER A 353 -34.15 19.78 -5.50
CA SER A 353 -33.53 20.65 -4.51
C SER A 353 -32.03 20.36 -4.34
N GLY A 354 -31.47 19.41 -5.10
CA GLY A 354 -30.07 19.01 -5.00
C GLY A 354 -29.80 17.99 -3.88
N ILE A 355 -30.84 17.38 -3.32
CA ILE A 355 -30.69 16.39 -2.22
C ILE A 355 -30.81 14.97 -2.78
N VAL A 356 -29.87 14.11 -2.39
CA VAL A 356 -29.82 12.69 -2.79
C VAL A 356 -30.94 11.88 -2.13
N ARG A 357 -31.53 10.97 -2.89
CA ARG A 357 -32.52 10.00 -2.40
C ARG A 357 -31.87 8.67 -2.03
N TRP A 358 -31.44 8.57 -0.78
CA TRP A 358 -30.86 7.33 -0.27
C TRP A 358 -31.89 6.22 -0.14
N GLY A 359 -31.53 5.02 -0.60
CA GLY A 359 -32.27 3.79 -0.39
C GLY A 359 -32.21 3.40 1.08
N VAL A 360 -33.30 3.61 1.81
CA VAL A 360 -33.38 3.37 3.27
C VAL A 360 -34.28 2.20 3.62
N ASN A 361 -35.03 1.66 2.66
CA ASN A 361 -35.88 0.50 2.85
C ASN A 361 -35.11 -0.80 2.62
N GLU A 362 -35.52 -1.90 3.27
CA GLU A 362 -34.90 -3.22 3.11
C GLU A 362 -34.83 -3.71 1.65
N SER A 363 -35.72 -3.22 0.79
CA SER A 363 -35.69 -3.54 -0.64
C SER A 363 -34.54 -2.85 -1.39
N GLU A 364 -34.11 -1.67 -0.94
CA GLU A 364 -33.16 -0.75 -1.58
C GLU A 364 -31.80 -0.73 -0.86
N VAL A 365 -31.76 -1.29 0.34
CA VAL A 365 -30.54 -1.45 1.13
C VAL A 365 -29.93 -2.81 0.82
N LEU A 366 -28.64 -2.83 0.53
CA LEU A 366 -27.86 -4.04 0.33
C LEU A 366 -27.26 -4.47 1.67
N GLY A 367 -27.33 -5.75 2.03
CA GLY A 367 -26.67 -6.22 3.25
C GLY A 367 -26.83 -7.71 3.53
N PHE A 368 -25.70 -8.42 3.66
CA PHE A 368 -25.62 -9.69 4.38
C PHE A 368 -24.21 -9.93 4.94
N TYR A 369 -24.02 -9.64 6.23
CA TYR A 369 -23.21 -10.46 7.12
C TYR A 369 -23.63 -10.19 8.57
N THR A 370 -24.42 -11.07 9.17
CA THR A 370 -24.79 -10.96 10.59
C THR A 370 -23.97 -11.95 11.42
N GLY A 371 -23.30 -11.48 12.45
CA GLY A 371 -23.13 -12.28 13.66
C GLY A 371 -24.31 -11.97 14.59
N ASN A 372 -25.37 -12.78 14.61
CA ASN A 372 -26.53 -12.54 15.49
C ASN A 372 -26.50 -13.39 16.77
N SER A 373 -26.83 -12.74 17.89
CA SER A 373 -27.13 -13.25 19.24
C SER A 373 -28.31 -14.24 19.42
N ASN A 374 -28.94 -14.76 18.36
CA ASN A 374 -30.03 -15.75 18.40
C ASN A 374 -29.56 -17.23 18.36
N GLY A 375 -28.31 -17.50 18.74
CA GLY A 375 -27.94 -18.81 19.30
C GLY A 375 -27.04 -19.73 18.47
N ASN A 376 -26.15 -19.22 17.61
CA ASN A 376 -25.01 -19.99 17.05
C ASN A 376 -23.83 -19.10 16.56
N GLY A 377 -23.50 -17.98 17.23
CA GLY A 377 -22.46 -17.05 16.75
C GLY A 377 -21.71 -16.29 17.84
N TYR A 378 -20.43 -16.02 17.58
CA TYR A 378 -19.44 -15.43 18.50
C TYR A 378 -19.66 -13.93 18.75
N GLN A 379 -19.21 -13.46 19.93
CA GLN A 379 -19.24 -12.05 20.37
C GLN A 379 -18.31 -11.16 19.55
N LEU A 380 -18.74 -9.91 19.36
CA LEU A 380 -18.16 -8.92 18.47
C LEU A 380 -17.31 -7.88 19.21
N LEU A 381 -16.10 -7.56 18.71
CA LEU A 381 -15.17 -6.65 19.40
C LEU A 381 -14.43 -5.63 18.51
N ALA A 382 -14.58 -5.63 17.18
CA ALA A 382 -13.94 -4.63 16.32
C ALA A 382 -14.78 -4.33 15.05
N PRO A 383 -15.34 -3.12 14.90
CA PRO A 383 -16.27 -2.83 13.82
C PRO A 383 -15.66 -1.85 12.79
N TYR A 384 -14.88 -2.37 11.84
CA TYR A 384 -14.07 -1.54 10.94
C TYR A 384 -14.16 -2.05 9.49
N LEU A 385 -14.96 -1.38 8.65
CA LEU A 385 -15.00 -1.53 7.18
C LEU A 385 -14.30 -0.33 6.53
N HIS A 386 -13.37 -0.60 5.59
CA HIS A 386 -12.44 0.44 5.16
C HIS A 386 -11.90 0.31 3.72
N GLY A 387 -12.45 -0.61 2.91
CA GLY A 387 -12.13 -0.70 1.49
C GLY A 387 -13.32 -1.24 0.70
N ALA A 388 -13.56 -0.66 -0.48
CA ALA A 388 -14.51 -1.15 -1.47
C ALA A 388 -13.86 -1.09 -2.85
N GLY A 389 -14.06 -2.13 -3.67
CA GLY A 389 -13.52 -2.23 -5.01
C GLY A 389 -13.67 -3.64 -5.56
N ASP A 390 -13.57 -3.79 -6.87
CA ASP A 390 -13.63 -5.10 -7.54
C ASP A 390 -12.24 -5.77 -7.48
N VAL A 391 -12.07 -6.77 -6.60
CA VAL A 391 -10.79 -7.48 -6.39
C VAL A 391 -10.63 -8.73 -7.25
N ASN A 392 -11.68 -9.12 -7.99
CA ASN A 392 -11.69 -10.35 -8.77
C ASN A 392 -12.02 -10.13 -10.27
N GLY A 393 -12.28 -8.88 -10.67
CA GLY A 393 -12.59 -8.46 -12.03
C GLY A 393 -13.96 -8.90 -12.52
N ASP A 394 -14.91 -9.22 -11.65
CA ASP A 394 -16.25 -9.69 -12.02
C ASP A 394 -17.28 -8.58 -12.26
N GLY A 395 -16.88 -7.33 -12.03
CA GLY A 395 -17.71 -6.13 -12.23
C GLY A 395 -18.65 -5.83 -11.07
N TYR A 396 -18.55 -6.54 -9.94
CA TYR A 396 -19.28 -6.24 -8.71
C TYR A 396 -18.34 -5.69 -7.63
N VAL A 397 -18.87 -4.81 -6.80
CA VAL A 397 -18.07 -4.22 -5.71
C VAL A 397 -17.87 -5.24 -4.58
N ASP A 398 -16.62 -5.53 -4.29
CA ASP A 398 -16.20 -6.28 -3.11
C ASP A 398 -15.92 -5.35 -1.93
N LEU A 399 -16.03 -5.86 -0.70
CA LEU A 399 -15.82 -5.08 0.52
C LEU A 399 -14.76 -5.73 1.41
N LEU A 400 -13.91 -4.90 2.02
CA LEU A 400 -12.86 -5.31 2.94
C LEU A 400 -13.23 -4.99 4.39
N VAL A 401 -13.26 -6.03 5.22
CA VAL A 401 -13.70 -5.92 6.62
C VAL A 401 -12.80 -6.70 7.57
N TRP A 402 -12.74 -6.25 8.82
CA TRP A 402 -12.32 -7.13 9.91
C TRP A 402 -13.45 -8.07 10.29
N ASN A 403 -13.08 -9.31 10.60
CA ASN A 403 -14.03 -10.27 11.11
C ASN A 403 -14.59 -9.83 12.46
N ALA A 404 -15.79 -10.33 12.74
CA ALA A 404 -16.55 -10.16 13.97
C ALA A 404 -15.71 -10.14 15.27
N THR A 405 -14.75 -11.05 15.39
CA THR A 405 -13.94 -11.23 16.59
C THR A 405 -12.70 -10.31 16.66
N GLY A 406 -12.42 -9.51 15.63
CA GLY A 406 -11.18 -8.73 15.49
C GLY A 406 -9.94 -9.61 15.24
N ARG A 407 -10.17 -10.83 14.75
CA ARG A 407 -9.19 -11.95 14.63
C ARG A 407 -9.06 -12.44 13.19
N GLY A 408 -9.33 -11.62 12.20
CA GLY A 408 -9.14 -11.99 10.81
C GLY A 408 -9.56 -10.90 9.86
N ILE A 409 -8.93 -10.88 8.70
CA ILE A 409 -9.24 -9.99 7.59
C ILE A 409 -10.13 -10.78 6.64
N GLU A 410 -11.24 -10.19 6.22
CA GLU A 410 -12.22 -10.82 5.35
C GLU A 410 -12.54 -9.92 4.17
N VAL A 411 -12.69 -10.56 3.02
CA VAL A 411 -13.18 -9.95 1.80
C VAL A 411 -14.57 -10.50 1.55
N LEU A 412 -15.53 -9.60 1.41
CA LEU A 412 -16.89 -9.89 1.03
C LEU A 412 -16.97 -9.73 -0.49
N LEU A 413 -16.98 -10.86 -1.20
CA LEU A 413 -17.00 -10.88 -2.66
C LEU A 413 -18.42 -10.62 -3.18
N GLY A 414 -18.59 -9.54 -3.93
CA GLY A 414 -19.83 -9.09 -4.55
C GLY A 414 -20.33 -10.09 -5.59
N TYR A 415 -21.65 -10.22 -5.68
CA TYR A 415 -22.31 -10.93 -6.77
C TYR A 415 -23.76 -10.50 -6.88
N LYS A 416 -24.37 -10.69 -8.05
CA LYS A 416 -25.79 -10.40 -8.25
C LYS A 416 -26.65 -11.64 -8.08
N GLU A 417 -27.63 -11.58 -7.19
CA GLU A 417 -28.66 -12.61 -7.05
C GLU A 417 -30.04 -11.95 -6.92
N GLY A 418 -31.01 -12.42 -7.71
CA GLY A 418 -32.37 -11.86 -7.70
C GLY A 418 -32.45 -10.38 -8.08
N GLY A 419 -31.45 -9.86 -8.80
CA GLY A 419 -31.36 -8.45 -9.20
C GLY A 419 -30.70 -7.53 -8.17
N LYS A 420 -30.27 -8.04 -7.02
CA LYS A 420 -29.60 -7.28 -5.96
C LYS A 420 -28.14 -7.68 -5.83
N LEU A 421 -27.28 -6.72 -5.46
CA LEU A 421 -25.93 -7.02 -5.01
C LEU A 421 -25.99 -7.74 -3.66
N ASN A 422 -25.29 -8.85 -3.57
CA ASN A 422 -25.07 -9.62 -2.35
C ASN A 422 -23.57 -9.88 -2.21
N TRP A 423 -23.16 -10.39 -1.05
CA TRP A 423 -21.77 -10.74 -0.82
C TRP A 423 -21.60 -12.14 -0.26
N THR A 424 -20.53 -12.82 -0.69
CA THR A 424 -20.08 -14.07 -0.10
C THR A 424 -18.78 -13.86 0.65
N ARG A 425 -18.64 -14.49 1.80
CA ARG A 425 -17.49 -14.27 2.68
C ARG A 425 -16.28 -15.08 2.20
N ARG A 426 -15.14 -14.40 2.18
CA ARG A 426 -13.82 -15.01 2.01
C ARG A 426 -12.88 -14.55 3.11
N VAL A 427 -12.17 -15.48 3.75
CA VAL A 427 -11.17 -15.15 4.77
C VAL A 427 -9.83 -14.95 4.07
N ALA A 428 -9.24 -13.76 4.22
CA ALA A 428 -7.89 -13.45 3.73
C ALA A 428 -6.82 -13.89 4.73
N ASP A 429 -7.02 -13.66 6.03
CA ASP A 429 -6.13 -14.13 7.10
C ASP A 429 -6.87 -14.27 8.44
N SER A 430 -6.32 -15.02 9.39
CA SER A 430 -6.91 -15.27 10.71
C SER A 430 -5.86 -15.21 11.84
N PHE A 431 -6.21 -14.50 12.91
CA PHE A 431 -5.36 -14.20 14.06
C PHE A 431 -6.03 -14.60 15.38
N PRO A 432 -5.98 -15.89 15.78
CA PRO A 432 -6.77 -16.40 16.90
C PRO A 432 -6.55 -15.69 18.24
N ASN A 433 -5.42 -14.99 18.43
CA ASN A 433 -4.99 -14.37 19.68
C ASN A 433 -4.73 -12.85 19.60
N LEU A 434 -5.04 -12.20 18.48
CA LEU A 434 -4.79 -10.76 18.28
C LEU A 434 -6.10 -10.00 18.16
N TRP A 435 -6.08 -8.74 18.60
CA TRP A 435 -7.19 -7.80 18.41
C TRP A 435 -6.66 -6.65 17.57
N SER A 436 -7.41 -6.24 16.56
CA SER A 436 -7.05 -5.11 15.69
C SER A 436 -8.11 -4.02 15.69
N TRP A 437 -7.63 -2.79 15.60
CA TRP A 437 -8.40 -1.56 15.43
C TRP A 437 -7.91 -0.77 14.21
N PHE A 438 -7.03 -1.37 13.40
CA PHE A 438 -6.51 -0.71 12.22
C PHE A 438 -7.44 -0.95 11.03
N PRO A 439 -7.85 0.12 10.34
CA PRO A 439 -8.71 0.02 9.16
C PRO A 439 -7.98 -0.66 7.98
N PRO A 440 -8.42 -1.83 7.49
CA PRO A 440 -7.81 -2.48 6.34
C PRO A 440 -8.25 -1.77 5.05
N ARG A 441 -7.34 -1.55 4.10
CA ARG A 441 -7.63 -0.77 2.89
C ARG A 441 -7.17 -1.51 1.65
N PHE A 442 -7.92 -1.33 0.57
CA PHE A 442 -7.48 -1.73 -0.76
C PHE A 442 -6.56 -0.66 -1.36
N ALA A 443 -5.49 -1.10 -2.01
CA ALA A 443 -4.65 -0.30 -2.89
C ALA A 443 -3.83 -1.22 -3.77
N ASP A 444 -3.41 -0.80 -4.96
CA ASP A 444 -2.42 -1.54 -5.75
C ASP A 444 -1.02 -1.31 -5.15
N LEU A 445 -0.64 -2.09 -4.13
CA LEU A 445 0.57 -1.86 -3.37
C LEU A 445 1.81 -2.33 -4.10
N ASN A 446 1.69 -3.29 -5.03
CA ASN A 446 2.81 -3.83 -5.78
C ASN A 446 2.81 -3.38 -7.25
N GLY A 447 1.91 -2.49 -7.68
CA GLY A 447 1.83 -1.98 -9.03
C GLY A 447 1.41 -3.02 -10.07
N ASP A 448 0.66 -4.07 -9.68
CA ASP A 448 0.20 -5.15 -10.56
C ASP A 448 -1.16 -4.94 -11.21
N GLY A 449 -1.80 -3.82 -10.90
CA GLY A 449 -3.11 -3.44 -11.38
C GLY A 449 -4.25 -4.21 -10.69
N ASN A 450 -3.94 -5.14 -9.78
CA ASN A 450 -4.92 -5.75 -8.90
C ASN A 450 -4.93 -5.01 -7.55
N LEU A 451 -6.07 -5.08 -6.87
CA LEU A 451 -6.18 -4.51 -5.53
C LEU A 451 -5.49 -5.44 -4.52
N ASP A 452 -4.53 -4.90 -3.79
CA ASP A 452 -3.88 -5.50 -2.63
C ASP A 452 -4.53 -5.02 -1.33
N ILE A 453 -4.21 -5.65 -0.21
CA ILE A 453 -4.68 -5.25 1.12
C ILE A 453 -3.53 -4.72 1.96
N MET A 454 -3.73 -3.53 2.50
CA MET A 454 -2.95 -2.98 3.60
C MET A 454 -3.78 -3.05 4.88
N SER A 455 -3.31 -3.79 5.89
CA SER A 455 -3.98 -3.92 7.19
C SER A 455 -2.96 -3.81 8.32
N GLY A 456 -3.40 -3.82 9.57
CA GLY A 456 -2.51 -3.71 10.72
C GLY A 456 -3.16 -4.21 11.99
N HIS A 457 -2.42 -4.19 13.09
CA HIS A 457 -2.89 -4.47 14.45
C HIS A 457 -2.07 -3.76 15.53
N MET A 458 -2.63 -3.69 16.73
CA MET A 458 -2.08 -2.90 17.84
C MET A 458 -0.94 -3.58 18.61
N GLN A 459 -0.77 -4.89 18.49
CA GLN A 459 0.23 -5.62 19.27
C GLN A 459 1.63 -5.50 18.64
N GLN A 460 2.66 -5.28 19.46
CA GLN A 460 4.02 -4.85 19.12
C GLN A 460 4.85 -5.83 18.23
N ARG A 461 4.22 -6.81 17.59
CA ARG A 461 4.86 -7.73 16.65
C ARG A 461 3.90 -7.92 15.48
N ASP A 462 4.27 -7.43 14.31
CA ASP A 462 3.56 -7.52 13.02
C ASP A 462 2.51 -6.41 12.75
N GLY A 463 2.61 -5.22 13.36
CA GLY A 463 1.50 -4.25 13.42
C GLY A 463 1.02 -3.63 12.09
N LEU A 464 1.75 -3.78 10.99
CA LEU A 464 1.22 -3.56 9.64
C LEU A 464 1.48 -4.83 8.82
N LEU A 465 0.51 -5.20 8.00
CA LEU A 465 0.43 -6.42 7.21
C LEU A 465 0.03 -6.05 5.79
N LEU A 466 0.80 -6.52 4.82
CA LEU A 466 0.50 -6.35 3.40
C LEU A 466 0.07 -7.70 2.83
N TYR A 467 -0.95 -7.70 1.97
CA TYR A 467 -1.37 -8.88 1.23
C TYR A 467 -1.51 -8.57 -0.23
N TYR A 468 -0.83 -9.32 -1.08
CA TYR A 468 -0.86 -9.13 -2.52
C TYR A 468 -2.00 -9.92 -3.14
N GLY A 469 -2.88 -9.23 -3.86
CA GLY A 469 -4.03 -9.78 -4.57
C GLY A 469 -3.61 -10.39 -5.90
N ASP A 470 -4.27 -11.47 -6.31
CA ASP A 470 -4.01 -12.11 -7.62
C ASP A 470 -4.97 -11.65 -8.73
N GLY A 471 -5.87 -10.71 -8.42
CA GLY A 471 -6.94 -10.27 -9.30
C GLY A 471 -8.07 -11.28 -9.46
N MET A 472 -8.13 -12.31 -8.61
CA MET A 472 -9.21 -13.31 -8.55
C MET A 472 -9.83 -13.39 -7.14
N GLY A 473 -9.59 -12.36 -6.31
CA GLY A 473 -10.00 -12.33 -4.92
C GLY A 473 -9.21 -13.27 -4.00
N ASN A 474 -8.04 -13.79 -4.41
CA ASN A 474 -7.11 -14.47 -3.52
C ASN A 474 -5.98 -13.51 -3.10
N PHE A 475 -5.50 -13.68 -1.86
CA PHE A 475 -4.52 -12.78 -1.26
C PHE A 475 -3.38 -13.58 -0.63
N THR A 476 -2.14 -13.16 -0.89
CA THR A 476 -0.94 -13.77 -0.31
C THR A 476 -0.26 -12.78 0.63
N ARG A 477 -0.03 -13.19 1.88
CA ARG A 477 0.65 -12.34 2.87
C ARG A 477 2.08 -12.04 2.44
N GLY A 478 2.43 -10.76 2.39
CA GLY A 478 3.78 -10.28 2.16
C GLY A 478 4.71 -10.49 3.35
N GLU A 479 6.01 -10.44 3.11
CA GLU A 479 7.05 -10.70 4.14
C GLU A 479 7.36 -9.47 5.03
N LEU A 480 6.80 -8.31 4.71
CA LEU A 480 7.04 -7.10 5.49
C LEU A 480 6.24 -7.15 6.81
N SER A 481 6.96 -7.36 7.91
CA SER A 481 6.42 -7.29 9.28
C SER A 481 7.03 -6.12 10.04
N PHE A 482 6.20 -5.39 10.80
CA PHE A 482 6.64 -4.21 11.54
C PHE A 482 6.86 -4.54 13.01
N PRO A 483 7.98 -4.12 13.62
CA PRO A 483 8.30 -4.42 15.02
C PRO A 483 7.54 -3.53 16.01
N TYR A 484 6.41 -2.93 15.59
CA TYR A 484 5.60 -2.02 16.37
C TYR A 484 4.13 -2.16 15.98
N GLY A 485 3.22 -1.69 16.84
CA GLY A 485 1.78 -1.69 16.56
C GLY A 485 1.39 -0.48 15.74
N VAL A 486 0.30 -0.59 14.98
CA VAL A 486 -0.35 0.57 14.37
C VAL A 486 -1.64 0.83 15.14
N TYR A 487 -1.69 1.97 15.84
CA TYR A 487 -2.86 2.40 16.62
C TYR A 487 -3.47 3.59 15.91
N THR A 488 -4.72 3.50 15.47
CA THR A 488 -5.43 4.67 14.95
C THR A 488 -6.94 4.56 15.04
N ASP A 489 -7.56 5.66 15.44
CA ASP A 489 -8.95 5.99 15.15
C ASP A 489 -8.97 6.76 13.80
N GLY A 490 -9.69 6.29 12.77
CA GLY A 490 -9.80 6.99 11.47
C GLY A 490 -8.80 6.53 10.39
N ARG A 491 -9.01 6.98 9.13
CA ARG A 491 -8.26 6.59 7.91
C ARG A 491 -6.76 6.85 8.08
N ALA A 492 -6.05 5.83 8.53
CA ALA A 492 -4.74 6.04 9.11
C ALA A 492 -3.61 6.01 8.11
N ALA A 493 -3.64 5.06 7.18
CA ALA A 493 -2.59 4.95 6.21
C ALA A 493 -3.04 5.57 4.88
N VAL A 494 -2.06 6.06 4.14
CA VAL A 494 -2.21 6.63 2.81
C VAL A 494 -1.28 5.91 1.87
N VAL A 495 -1.66 5.83 0.60
CA VAL A 495 -0.92 5.14 -0.45
C VAL A 495 -0.90 6.09 -1.65
N GLY A 496 0.24 6.21 -2.30
CA GLY A 496 0.48 7.11 -3.43
C GLY A 496 1.95 7.09 -3.81
N ASP A 497 2.30 7.62 -4.99
CA ASP A 497 3.70 7.82 -5.39
C ASP A 497 4.20 9.12 -4.75
N PHE A 498 4.80 9.03 -3.56
CA PHE A 498 5.16 10.23 -2.80
C PHE A 498 6.50 10.82 -3.26
N ASN A 499 7.29 10.10 -4.06
CA ASN A 499 8.63 10.52 -4.45
C ASN A 499 8.85 10.69 -5.97
N ASP A 500 7.78 10.55 -6.78
CA ASP A 500 7.76 10.64 -8.25
C ASP A 500 8.65 9.59 -8.93
N ASP A 501 8.74 8.38 -8.36
CA ASP A 501 9.48 7.27 -8.97
C ASP A 501 8.60 6.33 -9.81
N GLY A 502 7.30 6.58 -9.86
CA GLY A 502 6.29 5.81 -10.57
C GLY A 502 5.84 4.55 -9.83
N LEU A 503 6.35 4.33 -8.61
CA LEU A 503 6.01 3.20 -7.76
C LEU A 503 5.04 3.63 -6.66
N THR A 504 4.34 2.65 -6.11
CA THR A 504 3.33 2.94 -5.09
C THR A 504 3.95 2.92 -3.69
N ASP A 505 4.02 4.08 -3.05
CA ASP A 505 4.49 4.22 -1.68
C ASP A 505 3.35 4.16 -0.67
N PHE A 506 3.67 4.12 0.62
CA PHE A 506 2.68 4.33 1.65
C PHE A 506 3.22 5.07 2.86
N ALA A 507 2.29 5.61 3.65
CA ALA A 507 2.57 6.13 4.98
C ALA A 507 1.53 5.63 5.99
N CYS A 508 1.95 5.41 7.24
CA CYS A 508 1.07 4.99 8.33
C CYS A 508 1.54 5.53 9.70
N PRO A 509 0.64 5.84 10.66
CA PRO A 509 1.03 6.34 11.98
C PRO A 509 1.70 5.24 12.80
N ARG A 510 2.56 5.61 13.75
CA ARG A 510 3.28 4.62 14.57
C ARG A 510 2.79 4.59 16.00
N TYR A 511 2.77 3.38 16.57
CA TYR A 511 2.47 3.16 17.98
C TYR A 511 3.36 2.09 18.61
N LEU A 512 4.43 2.54 19.28
CA LEU A 512 5.36 1.66 20.03
C LEU A 512 4.81 1.37 21.44
N SER A 513 4.71 2.42 22.26
CA SER A 513 4.11 2.41 23.60
C SER A 513 3.25 3.66 23.88
N SER A 514 3.38 4.65 23.01
CA SER A 514 2.66 5.92 22.91
C SER A 514 2.67 6.33 21.44
N PRO A 515 1.82 7.28 21.01
CA PRO A 515 1.94 7.87 19.68
C PRO A 515 3.37 8.37 19.44
N ASP A 516 3.92 8.07 18.27
CA ASP A 516 5.31 8.38 17.95
C ASP A 516 5.51 8.63 16.45
N GLY A 517 4.81 9.65 15.97
CA GLY A 517 4.91 10.08 14.58
C GLY A 517 4.19 9.18 13.59
N PHE A 518 4.64 9.24 12.35
CA PHE A 518 4.25 8.33 11.29
C PHE A 518 5.49 7.83 10.53
N GLU A 519 5.32 6.74 9.81
CA GLU A 519 6.34 6.16 8.95
C GLU A 519 5.93 6.27 7.50
N VAL A 520 6.89 6.56 6.63
CA VAL A 520 6.79 6.47 5.18
C VAL A 520 7.66 5.31 4.71
N ARG A 521 7.14 4.54 3.76
CA ARG A 521 7.84 3.48 3.06
C ARG A 521 7.72 3.74 1.58
N TYR A 522 8.86 3.95 0.96
CA TYR A 522 8.92 4.02 -0.48
C TYR A 522 8.98 2.62 -1.03
N GLN A 523 8.20 2.39 -2.08
CA GLN A 523 8.44 1.25 -2.90
C GLN A 523 9.74 1.47 -3.67
N ILE A 524 10.57 0.45 -3.73
CA ILE A 524 11.86 0.52 -4.39
C ILE A 524 11.94 -0.61 -5.40
N MET A 525 12.07 -0.23 -6.65
CA MET A 525 12.76 -1.04 -7.63
C MET A 525 14.20 -0.57 -7.57
N SER A 526 15.12 -1.38 -7.02
CA SER A 526 16.52 -1.00 -6.74
C SER A 526 17.06 0.00 -7.78
N MET A 527 17.71 1.11 -7.38
CA MET A 527 18.12 2.27 -8.24
C MET A 527 18.87 1.94 -9.54
N SER A 528 19.22 0.69 -9.71
CA SER A 528 19.56 0.10 -10.97
C SER A 528 18.33 -0.46 -11.72
N ARG A 529 17.18 0.25 -11.84
CA ARG A 529 15.95 -0.30 -12.47
C ARG A 529 14.95 0.65 -13.14
N VAL A 530 15.23 1.94 -13.34
CA VAL A 530 14.25 2.84 -14.01
C VAL A 530 14.66 3.10 -15.47
N ALA A 531 13.92 2.51 -16.40
CA ALA A 531 13.93 2.87 -17.82
C ALA A 531 12.51 3.09 -18.33
N ARG A 532 12.24 4.30 -18.84
CA ARG A 532 11.01 4.62 -19.57
C ARG A 532 10.93 3.83 -20.89
N ASN A 533 9.76 3.29 -21.21
CA ASN A 533 9.50 2.38 -22.33
C ASN A 533 9.77 2.98 -23.73
N THR A 534 10.19 2.13 -24.67
CA THR A 534 9.76 2.16 -26.08
C THR A 534 9.80 0.72 -26.62
N ILE A 535 8.65 0.13 -26.95
CA ILE A 535 8.53 -1.22 -27.53
C ILE A 535 8.50 -1.12 -29.07
N PHE A 536 9.26 -1.97 -29.74
CA PHE A 536 9.07 -2.30 -31.16
C PHE A 536 8.94 -3.81 -31.35
N ASN A 537 8.09 -4.15 -32.32
CA ASN A 537 7.57 -5.46 -32.70
C ASN A 537 8.58 -6.60 -32.97
N ASN A 538 8.11 -7.79 -32.61
CA ASN A 538 8.41 -9.14 -33.14
C ASN A 538 9.73 -9.82 -32.73
N ASP A 539 9.60 -11.12 -32.42
CA ASP A 539 10.62 -12.07 -31.93
C ASP A 539 11.22 -11.63 -30.58
N VAL A 540 10.41 -11.76 -29.52
CA VAL A 540 10.48 -10.96 -28.29
C VAL A 540 11.67 -11.28 -27.39
N GLY A 541 12.84 -10.73 -27.73
CA GLY A 541 13.86 -10.36 -26.77
C GLY A 541 13.47 -9.06 -26.06
N ILE A 542 13.18 -9.13 -24.77
CA ILE A 542 12.86 -7.96 -23.93
C ILE A 542 14.17 -7.30 -23.53
N TYR A 543 14.48 -6.12 -24.07
CA TYR A 543 15.60 -5.29 -23.63
C TYR A 543 15.07 -4.17 -22.73
N LEU A 544 15.33 -4.26 -21.43
CA LEU A 544 15.22 -3.11 -20.50
C LEU A 544 16.58 -2.39 -20.53
N LEU A 545 16.66 -1.17 -21.07
CA LEU A 545 17.88 -0.36 -21.06
C LEU A 545 17.68 0.88 -20.17
N GLY A 546 18.27 0.86 -18.97
CA GLY A 546 18.35 2.03 -18.09
C GLY A 546 18.42 1.61 -16.64
N SER A 547 19.68 1.45 -16.21
CA SER A 547 20.22 0.93 -14.94
C SER A 547 19.65 -0.45 -14.51
N GLY A 548 20.59 -1.40 -14.29
CA GLY A 548 20.62 -2.64 -13.48
C GLY A 548 19.73 -3.88 -13.59
N TYR A 549 18.89 -4.05 -14.59
CA TYR A 549 18.56 -5.42 -15.00
C TYR A 549 19.11 -5.73 -16.37
N LYS A 550 19.61 -6.96 -16.55
CA LYS A 550 19.98 -7.47 -17.87
C LYS A 550 19.14 -8.70 -18.19
N ILE A 551 18.00 -8.47 -18.84
CA ILE A 551 17.17 -9.51 -19.42
C ILE A 551 17.50 -9.54 -20.91
N THR A 552 18.06 -10.63 -21.43
CA THR A 552 18.45 -10.71 -22.86
C THR A 552 18.40 -12.12 -23.41
N GLY A 553 17.91 -12.31 -24.63
CA GLY A 553 17.96 -13.60 -25.32
C GLY A 553 17.08 -14.69 -24.70
N ASN A 554 16.09 -14.30 -23.88
CA ASN A 554 15.15 -15.24 -23.28
C ASN A 554 13.94 -15.49 -24.19
N VAL A 555 13.38 -16.68 -24.11
CA VAL A 555 12.10 -17.03 -24.75
C VAL A 555 11.06 -17.26 -23.66
N VAL A 556 9.95 -16.52 -23.69
CA VAL A 556 8.81 -16.68 -22.78
C VAL A 556 7.59 -17.06 -23.61
N GLU A 557 7.08 -18.28 -23.44
CA GLU A 557 5.96 -18.81 -24.24
C GLU A 557 5.12 -19.82 -23.46
N ASN A 558 3.86 -20.00 -23.84
CA ASN A 558 2.91 -20.92 -23.18
C ASN A 558 2.78 -20.68 -21.65
N CYS A 559 2.93 -19.43 -21.22
CA CYS A 559 2.63 -19.03 -19.85
C CYS A 559 1.21 -18.45 -19.80
N THR A 560 0.49 -18.64 -18.70
CA THR A 560 -0.85 -18.03 -18.51
C THR A 560 -0.77 -16.49 -18.57
N ARG A 561 0.33 -15.92 -18.05
CA ARG A 561 0.70 -14.51 -18.14
C ARG A 561 2.20 -14.41 -18.52
N GLY A 562 2.53 -13.60 -19.53
CA GLY A 562 3.86 -13.54 -20.15
C GLY A 562 4.96 -12.93 -19.28
N MET A 563 5.07 -11.59 -19.28
CA MET A 563 5.96 -10.85 -18.37
C MET A 563 5.14 -9.86 -17.56
N PHE A 564 5.44 -9.80 -16.26
CA PHE A 564 4.81 -8.93 -15.30
C PHE A 564 5.84 -7.94 -14.72
N LEU A 565 5.59 -6.64 -14.90
CA LEU A 565 6.39 -5.53 -14.39
C LEU A 565 5.51 -4.72 -13.43
N SER A 566 5.83 -4.78 -12.14
CA SER A 566 5.32 -3.83 -11.16
C SER A 566 5.86 -2.43 -11.43
N GLY A 567 5.04 -1.38 -11.27
CA GLY A 567 5.57 -0.01 -11.19
C GLY A 567 5.51 0.84 -12.46
N SER A 568 4.58 0.55 -13.37
CA SER A 568 4.20 1.56 -14.36
C SER A 568 2.71 1.46 -14.59
N THR A 569 2.02 2.59 -14.40
CA THR A 569 0.68 2.82 -14.90
C THR A 569 0.67 2.57 -16.42
N GLY A 570 0.41 1.33 -16.84
CA GLY A 570 0.13 0.99 -18.25
C GLY A 570 0.96 -0.08 -18.96
N ASN A 571 1.84 -0.85 -18.30
CA ASN A 571 2.52 -1.98 -18.98
C ASN A 571 1.81 -3.33 -18.76
N ARG A 572 0.65 -3.50 -19.39
CA ARG A 572 0.06 -4.84 -19.58
C ARG A 572 0.65 -5.43 -20.88
N ILE A 573 1.57 -6.39 -20.77
CA ILE A 573 1.93 -7.22 -21.95
C ILE A 573 0.89 -8.32 -22.05
N GLU A 574 -0.22 -8.01 -22.72
CA GLU A 574 -1.15 -9.03 -23.19
C GLU A 574 -0.72 -9.50 -24.57
N GLY A 575 -0.53 -10.80 -24.71
CA GLY A 575 -0.36 -11.46 -25.99
C GLY A 575 -0.95 -12.86 -25.91
N ASN A 576 -1.79 -13.17 -26.89
CA ASN A 576 -2.51 -14.45 -27.10
C ASN A 576 -1.66 -15.70 -26.95
#